data_AF-A0A925A1G0-F1
#
_entry.id   AF-A0A925A1G0-F1
#
_cell.length_a   1.000
_cell.length_b   1.000
_cell.length_c   1.000
_cell.angle_alpha   90.00
_cell.angle_beta   90.00
_cell.angle_gamma   90.00
#
_symmetry.space_group_name_H-M   'P 1'
#
loop_
_entity.id
_entity.type
_entity.pdbx_description
1 polymer ?
#
loop_
_entity_poly.entity_id
_entity_poly.type
_entity_poly.pdbx_seq_one_letter_code
_entity_poly.pdbx_strand_id
1 'polypeptide(L)' 'LSTMVRMCLDGKFIEAQPLHYSLIEFTRLCFAEGNPGGVKSALKLLNICDDVLRLPLVSVGSENTSLIREELLKLDLI' A
#
# COMPACT_ATOMS: atom_id res chain seq x y z
N LEU A 1 9.58 1.13 1.80
CA LEU A 1 10.11 2.25 0.98
C LEU A 1 11.38 2.90 1.53
N SER A 2 11.46 3.30 2.80
CA SER A 2 12.60 4.07 3.34
C SER A 2 13.97 3.42 3.10
N THR A 3 14.08 2.10 3.31
CA THR A 3 15.32 1.34 3.05
C THR A 3 15.68 1.29 1.57
N MET A 4 14.71 0.98 0.70
CA MET A 4 14.88 0.99 -0.76
C MET A 4 15.40 2.34 -1.26
N VAL A 5 14.82 3.45 -0.79
CA VAL A 5 15.25 4.80 -1.20
C VAL A 5 16.69 5.08 -0.78
N ARG A 6 17.08 4.75 0.46
CA ARG A 6 18.47 4.90 0.93
C ARG A 6 19.44 4.09 0.06
N MET A 7 19.09 2.85 -0.26
CA MET A 7 19.93 2.00 -1.11
C MET A 7 20.10 2.59 -2.51
N CYS A 8 19.04 3.15 -3.10
CA CYS A 8 19.15 3.86 -4.38
C CYS A 8 20.05 5.10 -4.28
N LEU A 9 19.95 5.89 -3.20
CA LEU A 9 20.82 7.05 -2.97
C LEU A 9 22.29 6.67 -2.79
N ASP A 10 22.55 5.48 -2.24
CA ASP A 10 23.88 4.89 -2.11
C ASP A 10 24.36 4.20 -3.40
N GLY A 11 23.60 4.29 -4.50
CA GLY A 11 23.93 3.66 -5.79
C GLY A 11 23.69 2.14 -5.85
N LYS A 12 23.11 1.54 -4.82
CA LYS A 12 22.87 0.10 -4.68
C LYS A 12 21.57 -0.35 -5.35
N PHE A 13 21.41 -0.04 -6.64
CA PHE A 13 20.16 -0.28 -7.37
C PHE A 13 19.77 -1.76 -7.47
N ILE A 14 20.74 -2.66 -7.66
CA ILE A 14 20.49 -4.11 -7.76
C ILE A 14 19.90 -4.65 -6.45
N GLU A 15 20.42 -4.19 -5.32
CA GLU A 15 19.94 -4.61 -4.00
C GLU A 15 18.59 -3.94 -3.64
N ALA A 16 18.34 -2.73 -4.15
CA ALA A 16 17.08 -2.01 -3.91
C ALA A 16 15.91 -2.55 -4.75
N GLN A 17 16.19 -3.10 -5.94
CA GLN A 17 15.18 -3.53 -6.90
C GLN A 17 14.18 -4.57 -6.33
N PRO A 18 14.61 -5.62 -5.60
CA PRO A 18 13.67 -6.56 -4.99
C PRO A 18 12.70 -5.90 -4.01
N LEU A 19 13.15 -4.89 -3.25
CA LEU A 19 12.30 -4.13 -2.33
C LEU A 19 11.30 -3.22 -3.05
N HIS A 20 11.64 -2.75 -4.25
CA HIS A 20 10.69 -2.03 -5.09
C HIS A 20 9.60 -2.97 -5.58
N TYR A 21 9.99 -4.13 -6.12
CA TYR A 21 9.07 -5.13 -6.67
C TYR A 21 8.13 -5.72 -5.63
N SER A 22 8.61 -5.96 -4.40
CA SER A 22 7.74 -6.43 -3.32
C SER A 22 6.63 -5.44 -2.96
N LEU A 23 6.77 -4.16 -3.29
CA LEU A 23 5.79 -3.11 -2.96
C LEU A 23 4.97 -2.65 -4.16
N ILE A 24 5.23 -3.16 -5.38
CA ILE A 24 4.51 -2.74 -6.60
C ILE A 24 3.03 -3.01 -6.46
N GLU A 25 2.66 -4.21 -6.02
CA GLU A 25 1.25 -4.61 -5.99
C GLU A 25 0.48 -3.85 -4.91
N PHE A 26 1.04 -3.73 -3.71
CA PHE A 26 0.46 -2.88 -2.67
C PHE A 26 0.27 -1.42 -3.15
N THR A 27 1.28 -0.87 -3.85
CA THR A 27 1.19 0.47 -4.42
C THR A 27 0.08 0.54 -5.47
N ARG A 28 -0.04 -0.45 -6.37
CA ARG A 28 -1.10 -0.50 -7.39
C ARG A 28 -2.49 -0.49 -6.74
N LEU A 29 -2.70 -1.32 -5.72
CA LEU A 29 -3.98 -1.42 -4.99
C LEU A 29 -4.36 -0.11 -4.28
N CYS A 30 -3.39 0.64 -3.76
CA CYS A 30 -3.64 1.95 -3.15
C CYS A 30 -4.27 2.97 -4.11
N PHE A 31 -4.07 2.81 -5.43
CA PHE A 31 -4.57 3.72 -6.45
C PHE A 31 -5.67 3.13 -7.34
N ALA A 32 -6.02 1.84 -7.18
CA ALA A 32 -6.95 1.13 -8.07
C ALA A 32 -8.34 1.79 -8.16
N GLU A 33 -8.83 2.37 -7.06
CA GLU A 33 -10.11 3.09 -6.99
C GLU A 33 -9.91 4.58 -6.63
N GLY A 34 -8.71 5.10 -6.85
CA GLY A 34 -8.32 6.46 -6.47
C GLY A 34 -7.77 6.58 -5.05
N ASN A 35 -6.80 7.48 -4.91
CA ASN A 35 -6.20 7.83 -3.63
C ASN A 35 -7.03 8.97 -2.97
N PRO A 36 -7.31 8.94 -1.65
CA PRO A 36 -6.73 8.12 -0.60
C PRO A 36 -7.55 6.89 -0.15
N GLY A 37 -8.51 6.41 -0.95
CA GLY A 37 -9.38 5.32 -0.53
C GLY A 37 -8.63 4.03 -0.19
N GLY A 38 -7.75 3.56 -1.10
CA GLY A 38 -7.01 2.31 -0.90
C GLY A 38 -6.07 2.36 0.31
N VAL A 39 -5.31 3.45 0.48
CA VAL A 39 -4.41 3.60 1.64
C VAL A 39 -5.19 3.72 2.95
N LYS A 40 -6.37 4.36 2.96
CA LYS A 40 -7.22 4.45 4.16
C LYS A 40 -7.81 3.11 4.54
N SER A 41 -8.19 2.28 3.56
CA SER A 41 -8.59 0.88 3.79
C SER A 41 -7.43 0.05 4.39
N ALA A 42 -6.21 0.19 3.87
CA ALA A 42 -5.02 -0.46 4.44
C ALA A 42 -4.75 -0.03 5.89
N LEU A 43 -4.81 1.28 6.18
CA LEU A 43 -4.57 1.81 7.53
C LEU A 43 -5.61 1.34 8.55
N LYS A 44 -6.86 1.11 8.12
CA LYS A 44 -7.90 0.53 8.95
C LYS A 44 -7.63 -0.94 9.27
N LEU A 45 -7.20 -1.74 8.28
CA LEU A 45 -6.79 -3.13 8.49
C LEU A 45 -5.59 -3.24 9.45
N LEU A 46 -4.69 -2.26 9.41
CA LEU A 46 -3.54 -2.14 10.32
C LEU A 46 -3.91 -1.59 11.71
N ASN A 47 -5.19 -1.31 11.99
CA ASN A 47 -5.67 -0.70 13.23
C ASN A 47 -5.03 0.67 13.55
N ILE A 48 -4.63 1.44 12.53
CA ILE A 48 -3.99 2.76 12.71
C ILE A 48 -5.03 3.88 12.74
N CYS A 49 -5.98 3.87 11.82
CA CYS A 49 -7.06 4.85 11.77
C CYS A 49 -8.28 4.32 11.00
N ASP A 50 -9.42 4.99 11.11
CA ASP A 50 -10.60 4.61 10.34
C ASP A 50 -10.48 5.02 8.87
N ASP A 51 -11.19 4.33 7.99
CA ASP A 51 -11.18 4.55 6.54
C ASP A 51 -12.22 5.58 6.07
N VAL A 52 -12.83 6.31 7.01
CA VAL A 52 -13.78 7.39 6.72
C VAL A 52 -13.14 8.45 5.82
N LEU A 53 -13.81 8.73 4.71
CA LEU A 53 -13.49 9.77 3.74
C LEU A 53 -14.58 10.84 3.69
N ARG A 54 -14.22 12.01 3.15
CA ARG A 54 -15.16 13.11 2.90
C ARG A 54 -15.47 13.17 1.42
N LEU A 55 -16.75 13.36 1.11
CA LEU A 55 -17.19 13.59 -0.26
C LEU A 55 -16.37 14.72 -0.92
N PRO A 56 -16.02 14.59 -2.21
CA PRO A 56 -16.50 13.58 -3.15
C PRO A 56 -15.81 12.21 -3.09
N LEU A 57 -14.86 12.00 -2.17
CA LEU A 57 -14.16 10.73 -2.01
C LEU A 57 -15.02 9.73 -1.23
N VAL A 58 -14.99 8.47 -1.66
CA VAL A 58 -15.76 7.36 -1.08
C VAL A 58 -14.86 6.18 -0.79
N SER A 59 -15.25 5.34 0.18
CA SER A 59 -14.52 4.12 0.53
C SER A 59 -14.40 3.21 -0.69
N VAL A 60 -13.30 2.46 -0.75
CA VAL A 60 -13.07 1.48 -1.82
C VAL A 60 -14.04 0.30 -1.69
N GLY A 61 -14.26 -0.40 -2.80
CA GLY A 61 -15.10 -1.59 -2.84
C GLY A 61 -14.60 -2.74 -1.96
N SER A 62 -15.49 -3.70 -1.69
CA SER A 62 -15.16 -4.91 -0.92
C SER A 62 -14.12 -5.80 -1.61
N GLU A 63 -14.12 -5.82 -2.94
CA GLU A 63 -13.14 -6.54 -3.74
C GLU A 63 -11.73 -5.98 -3.50
N ASN A 64 -11.53 -4.68 -3.70
CA ASN A 64 -10.23 -4.05 -3.50
C ASN A 64 -9.78 -4.09 -2.03
N THR A 65 -10.71 -3.96 -1.08
CA THR A 65 -10.42 -4.17 0.36
C THR A 65 -9.87 -5.58 0.63
N SER A 66 -10.42 -6.60 -0.03
CA SER A 66 -9.95 -8.00 0.12
C SER A 66 -8.56 -8.18 -0.48
N LEU A 67 -8.31 -7.62 -1.67
CA LEU A 67 -6.99 -7.64 -2.31
C LEU A 67 -5.93 -6.91 -1.46
N ILE A 68 -6.28 -5.75 -0.89
CA ILE A 68 -5.40 -5.02 0.03
C ILE A 68 -5.07 -5.89 1.25
N ARG A 69 -6.06 -6.57 1.83
CA ARG A 69 -5.84 -7.47 2.96
C ARG A 69 -4.90 -8.62 2.61
N GLU A 70 -5.10 -9.27 1.48
CA GLU A 70 -4.22 -10.34 1.01
C GLU A 70 -2.79 -9.85 0.79
N GLU A 71 -2.63 -8.65 0.23
CA GLU A 71 -1.31 -8.07 0.01
C GLU A 71 -0.61 -7.68 1.31
N LEU A 72 -1.35 -7.16 2.30
CA LEU A 72 -0.79 -6.90 3.63
C LEU A 72 -0.34 -8.18 4.34
N LEU A 73 -1.06 -9.30 4.17
CA LEU A 73 -0.63 -10.61 4.69
C LEU A 73 0.67 -11.09 4.01
N LYS A 74 0.79 -10.93 2.68
CA LYS A 74 2.03 -11.28 1.96
C LYS A 74 3.24 -10.44 2.39
N LEU A 75 3.00 -9.21 2.86
CA LEU A 75 4.00 -8.30 3.36
C LEU A 75 4.28 -8.46 4.86
N ASP A 76 3.64 -9.43 5.53
CA ASP A 76 3.74 -9.68 6.97
C ASP A 76 3.39 -8.43 7.82
N LEU A 77 2.44 -7.63 7.37
CA LEU A 77 2.02 -6.39 8.05
C LEU A 77 0.77 -6.56 8.93
N ILE A 78 -0.01 -7.62 8.71
CA ILE A 78 -1.18 -8.01 9.51
C ILE A 78 -1.22 -9.53 9.73
#